data_AF-A0A7X7XW66-F1
#
_entry.id   AF-A0A7X7XW66-F1
#
_cell.length_a   1.000
_cell.length_b   1.000
_cell.length_c   1.000
_cell.angle_alpha   90.00
_cell.angle_beta   90.00
_cell.angle_gamma   90.00
#
_symmetry.space_group_name_H-M   'P 1'
#
loop_
_entity.id
_entity.type
_entity.pdbx_description
1 polymer ?
#
loop_
_entity_poly.entity_id
_entity_poly.type
_entity_poly.pdbx_seq_one_letter_code
_entity_poly.pdbx_strand_id
1 'polypeptide(L)'
;MVNYLNIGCGILTKKTVISIFLFILILVQQFIYVQGDDFDENEPLKEVINIETNTYSDREPPKISASAAIVLDTVSGRILYEKNAHSRRAMASTTKIMTAIVAIENGNLDDKVKVSKRAASIGGSVINLQAGEELSLKELLYGMLIKSGNDAAIAVAEHIGGSVEDFVKMMNKKAKDLGLKDTAFKNPHGLDATGHYSTAYELAKITRYALKNPVFSKMAGTQSMHITNRDLYTTNEMLSIYPGADGVKTGYTGKAGRCLVTSATKEGWRIISVVLNCPSRSARAQSSKDILDFAFSNYKIYNLAKAGEAEGSVNVYRGKENKVSAIIMKDINIPLTLSEKEKLQKTVYLKKTINAPVFKDIEVGEIRFSIDGKLIAKTGIKTGDEVPAKKYNDYFGEILNTWFSLIKKNSND
;
A
#
# COMPACT_ATOMS: atom_id res chain seq x y z
N MET A 1 21.84 61.90 -63.89
CA MET A 1 21.06 61.62 -62.66
C MET A 1 20.06 60.52 -63.03
N VAL A 2 20.28 59.24 -62.71
CA VAL A 2 19.90 58.54 -61.45
C VAL A 2 18.36 58.51 -61.29
N ASN A 3 17.59 57.42 -61.10
CA ASN A 3 17.77 55.96 -60.95
C ASN A 3 16.36 55.31 -61.14
N TYR A 4 16.26 54.04 -61.55
CA TYR A 4 15.82 52.89 -60.71
C TYR A 4 15.49 51.63 -61.53
N LEU A 5 16.00 50.50 -61.02
CA LEU A 5 15.79 49.12 -61.48
C LEU A 5 14.35 48.62 -61.29
N ASN A 6 13.90 47.67 -62.13
CA ASN A 6 13.43 46.40 -61.59
C ASN A 6 13.57 45.23 -62.58
N ILE A 7 14.04 44.11 -62.04
CA ILE A 7 14.50 42.89 -62.70
C ILE A 7 13.34 41.90 -62.82
N GLY A 8 13.23 41.19 -63.95
CA GLY A 8 12.32 40.05 -64.14
C GLY A 8 13.01 38.70 -63.88
N CYS A 9 12.22 37.63 -63.73
CA CYS A 9 12.56 36.23 -64.04
C CYS A 9 11.30 35.38 -63.77
N GLY A 10 10.90 34.35 -64.52
CA GLY A 10 11.62 33.52 -65.47
C GLY A 10 11.27 32.06 -65.15
N ILE A 11 10.39 31.47 -65.96
CA ILE A 11 9.90 30.09 -65.84
C ILE A 11 11.07 29.13 -66.07
N LEU A 12 11.37 28.29 -65.09
CA LEU A 12 12.43 27.27 -65.17
C LEU A 12 12.05 26.16 -66.15
N THR A 13 12.93 25.91 -67.12
CA THR A 13 12.75 24.86 -68.14
C THR A 13 13.16 23.49 -67.62
N LYS A 14 12.62 22.41 -68.22
CA LYS A 14 12.90 20.99 -67.86
C LYS A 14 14.40 20.66 -67.67
N LYS A 15 15.30 21.36 -68.37
CA LYS A 15 16.77 21.17 -68.24
C LYS A 15 17.30 21.60 -66.87
N THR A 16 16.72 22.61 -66.22
CA THR A 16 17.17 23.08 -64.91
C THR A 16 16.71 22.18 -63.76
N VAL A 17 15.53 21.57 -63.89
CA VAL A 17 15.04 20.57 -62.93
C VAL A 17 15.88 19.28 -62.98
N ILE A 18 16.30 18.87 -64.18
CA ILE A 18 17.18 17.70 -64.38
C ILE A 18 18.59 17.97 -63.82
N SER A 19 19.15 19.19 -64.00
CA SER A 19 20.44 19.56 -63.38
C SER A 19 20.39 19.59 -61.86
N ILE A 20 19.28 20.03 -61.25
CA ILE A 20 19.11 20.03 -59.79
C ILE A 20 18.98 18.59 -59.26
N PHE A 21 18.28 17.71 -59.99
CA PHE A 21 18.16 16.29 -59.61
C PHE A 21 19.48 15.53 -59.75
N LEU A 22 20.28 15.80 -60.79
CA LEU A 22 21.63 15.26 -60.96
C LEU A 22 22.61 15.78 -59.89
N PHE A 23 22.51 17.05 -59.48
CA PHE A 23 23.35 17.63 -58.44
C PHE A 23 23.05 17.04 -57.05
N ILE A 24 21.78 16.75 -56.76
CA ILE A 24 21.37 16.08 -55.51
C ILE A 24 21.78 14.60 -55.52
N LEU A 25 21.76 13.91 -56.67
CA LEU A 25 22.25 12.53 -56.79
C LEU A 25 23.78 12.42 -56.62
N ILE A 26 24.53 13.45 -57.05
CA ILE A 26 25.99 13.55 -56.90
C ILE A 26 26.39 13.88 -55.45
N LEU A 27 25.57 14.63 -54.71
CA LEU A 27 25.76 14.87 -53.27
C LEU A 27 25.49 13.63 -52.40
N VAL A 28 24.70 12.66 -52.88
CA VAL A 28 24.44 11.37 -52.21
C VAL A 28 25.54 10.34 -52.50
N GLN A 29 26.53 10.65 -53.37
CA GLN A 29 27.67 9.78 -53.68
C GLN A 29 29.03 10.25 -53.12
N GLN A 30 29.11 11.33 -52.34
CA GLN A 30 30.39 11.85 -51.81
C GLN A 30 30.62 11.71 -50.30
N PHE A 31 30.12 10.63 -49.69
CA PHE A 31 30.79 10.07 -48.52
C PHE A 31 31.00 8.57 -48.75
N ILE A 32 31.99 8.27 -49.60
CA ILE A 32 32.56 6.93 -49.80
C ILE A 32 33.87 6.86 -49.00
N TYR A 33 34.05 5.73 -48.32
CA TYR A 33 35.30 5.03 -47.99
C TYR A 33 36.64 5.71 -48.33
N VAL A 34 37.58 5.65 -47.38
CA VAL A 34 38.89 5.03 -47.59
C VAL A 34 39.30 4.28 -46.31
N GLN A 35 39.38 2.94 -46.42
CA GLN A 35 40.27 2.11 -45.61
C GLN A 35 41.66 2.16 -46.27
N GLY A 36 42.70 2.30 -45.47
CA GLY A 36 44.09 2.17 -45.89
C GLY A 36 44.96 1.79 -44.70
N ASP A 37 45.41 0.55 -44.76
CA ASP A 37 46.56 -0.10 -44.13
C ASP A 37 46.59 -0.44 -42.63
N ASP A 38 46.84 -1.73 -42.42
CA ASP A 38 46.98 -2.46 -41.17
C ASP A 38 48.43 -2.40 -40.62
N PHE A 39 48.50 -2.48 -39.28
CA PHE A 39 49.62 -2.84 -38.38
C PHE A 39 50.78 -1.87 -38.11
N ASP A 40 50.85 -1.39 -36.86
CA ASP A 40 51.93 -1.79 -35.93
C ASP A 40 51.45 -1.78 -34.47
N GLU A 41 51.97 -2.74 -33.70
CA GLU A 41 51.64 -3.10 -32.32
C GLU A 41 52.36 -2.19 -31.30
N ASN A 42 51.71 -2.01 -30.14
CA ASN A 42 52.26 -1.54 -28.85
C ASN A 42 52.35 -0.03 -28.61
N GLU A 43 51.30 0.53 -28.00
CA GLU A 43 51.43 1.14 -26.66
C GLU A 43 50.06 1.24 -25.95
N PRO A 44 49.93 0.79 -24.68
CA PRO A 44 48.72 1.00 -23.89
C PRO A 44 48.85 2.23 -23.00
N LEU A 45 47.75 2.96 -22.77
CA LEU A 45 47.13 3.17 -21.45
C LEU A 45 46.01 4.25 -21.48
N LYS A 46 44.82 3.79 -21.06
CA LYS A 46 43.82 4.44 -20.20
C LYS A 46 43.23 5.81 -20.61
N GLU A 47 41.92 5.79 -20.86
CA GLU A 47 40.94 6.17 -19.84
C GLU A 47 39.61 5.44 -20.12
N VAL A 48 39.40 4.28 -19.49
CA VAL A 48 38.04 3.78 -19.33
C VAL A 48 37.44 4.66 -18.27
N ILE A 49 36.55 5.57 -18.67
CA ILE A 49 35.62 6.20 -17.74
C ILE A 49 34.76 5.04 -17.21
N ASN A 50 35.19 4.46 -16.09
CA ASN A 50 34.31 3.71 -15.23
C ASN A 50 33.24 4.72 -14.81
N ILE A 51 32.10 4.68 -15.49
CA ILE A 51 30.87 5.12 -14.87
C ILE A 51 30.75 4.18 -13.67
N GLU A 52 31.12 4.68 -12.50
CA GLU A 52 30.72 4.06 -11.24
C GLU A 52 29.19 3.97 -11.33
N THR A 53 28.69 2.79 -11.71
CA THR A 53 27.37 2.38 -11.33
C THR A 53 27.44 2.39 -9.81
N ASN A 54 27.00 3.49 -9.21
CA ASN A 54 26.69 3.54 -7.79
C ASN A 54 25.64 2.45 -7.61
N THR A 55 26.11 1.26 -7.27
CA THR A 55 25.26 0.14 -6.91
C THR A 55 24.63 0.58 -5.61
N TYR A 56 23.42 1.14 -5.70
CA TYR A 56 22.59 1.39 -4.54
C TYR A 56 22.26 0.02 -3.97
N SER A 57 23.14 -0.50 -3.13
CA SER A 57 22.86 -1.70 -2.35
C SER A 57 21.76 -1.35 -1.37
N ASP A 58 20.63 -2.04 -1.49
CA ASP A 58 19.64 -2.05 -0.43
C ASP A 58 20.35 -2.35 0.91
N ARG A 59 19.92 -1.70 1.99
CA ARG A 59 20.51 -1.93 3.30
C ARG A 59 20.33 -3.40 3.69
N GLU A 60 21.32 -3.98 4.35
CA GLU A 60 21.15 -5.31 4.92
C GLU A 60 20.10 -5.29 6.04
N PRO A 61 19.15 -6.25 6.05
CA PRO A 61 18.18 -6.35 7.14
C PRO A 61 18.87 -6.56 8.50
N PRO A 62 18.45 -5.85 9.56
CA PRO A 62 19.10 -5.96 10.86
C PRO A 62 18.87 -7.34 11.50
N LYS A 63 19.89 -7.81 12.21
CA LYS A 63 19.79 -8.99 13.08
C LYS A 63 19.15 -8.58 14.41
N ILE A 64 18.00 -9.17 14.71
CA ILE A 64 17.24 -8.88 15.92
C ILE A 64 17.13 -10.07 16.86
N SER A 65 16.90 -9.78 18.14
CA SER A 65 16.72 -10.79 19.19
C SER A 65 15.36 -11.48 19.18
N ALA A 66 14.38 -10.95 18.44
CA ALA A 66 13.06 -11.56 18.31
C ALA A 66 13.13 -12.91 17.60
N SER A 67 12.37 -13.89 18.08
CA SER A 67 12.28 -15.21 17.45
C SER A 67 11.39 -15.20 16.19
N ALA A 68 10.40 -14.30 16.16
CA ALA A 68 9.64 -13.95 14.95
C ALA A 68 9.36 -12.45 14.91
N ALA A 69 9.37 -11.87 13.72
CA ALA A 69 9.08 -10.46 13.51
C ALA A 69 8.56 -10.15 12.10
N ILE A 70 7.93 -9.00 11.97
CA ILE A 70 7.51 -8.43 10.69
C ILE A 70 7.46 -6.91 10.76
N VAL A 71 7.70 -6.24 9.64
CA VAL A 71 7.26 -4.86 9.38
C VAL A 71 6.32 -4.83 8.19
N LEU A 72 5.18 -4.16 8.35
CA LEU A 72 4.11 -4.12 7.37
C LEU A 72 3.65 -2.68 7.11
N ASP A 73 3.51 -2.32 5.84
CA ASP A 73 2.90 -1.06 5.43
C ASP A 73 1.39 -1.07 5.65
N THR A 74 0.85 -0.01 6.26
CA THR A 74 -0.57 0.04 6.62
C THR A 74 -1.50 0.28 5.43
N VAL A 75 -1.01 0.94 4.37
CA VAL A 75 -1.82 1.28 3.19
C VAL A 75 -1.87 0.11 2.21
N SER A 76 -0.72 -0.28 1.66
CA SER A 76 -0.59 -1.36 0.67
C SER A 76 -0.69 -2.75 1.29
N GLY A 77 -0.31 -2.92 2.57
CA GLY A 77 -0.19 -4.24 3.20
C GLY A 77 1.09 -4.98 2.84
N ARG A 78 2.05 -4.29 2.21
CA ARG A 78 3.34 -4.86 1.81
C ARG A 78 4.19 -5.20 3.03
N ILE A 79 4.88 -6.33 2.96
CA ILE A 79 5.87 -6.74 3.96
C ILE A 79 7.20 -6.05 3.61
N LEU A 80 7.78 -5.35 4.58
CA LEU A 80 9.02 -4.58 4.42
C LEU A 80 10.21 -5.25 5.11
N TYR A 81 9.92 -6.09 6.10
CA TYR A 81 10.86 -6.94 6.82
C TYR A 81 10.10 -8.16 7.33
N GLU A 82 10.71 -9.35 7.30
CA GLU A 82 10.15 -10.54 7.94
C GLU A 82 11.23 -11.47 8.50
N LYS A 83 10.90 -12.10 9.62
CA LYS A 83 11.67 -13.18 10.23
C LYS A 83 10.70 -14.17 10.85
N ASN A 84 10.60 -15.39 10.32
CA ASN A 84 9.66 -16.41 10.81
C ASN A 84 8.22 -15.87 10.99
N ALA A 85 7.78 -14.95 10.13
CA ALA A 85 6.59 -14.15 10.37
C ALA A 85 5.29 -14.96 10.43
N HIS A 86 5.28 -16.14 9.79
CA HIS A 86 4.15 -17.07 9.72
C HIS A 86 4.20 -18.20 10.77
N SER A 87 5.21 -18.24 11.65
CA SER A 87 5.29 -19.27 12.69
C SER A 87 4.34 -18.97 13.85
N ARG A 88 3.52 -19.96 14.23
CA ARG A 88 2.62 -19.88 15.40
C ARG A 88 3.40 -19.70 16.69
N ARG A 89 3.02 -18.70 17.49
CA ARG A 89 3.62 -18.39 18.79
C ARG A 89 2.55 -17.93 19.78
N ALA A 90 2.85 -18.06 21.07
CA ALA A 90 2.09 -17.37 22.10
C ALA A 90 2.28 -15.86 21.94
N MET A 91 1.19 -15.10 22.11
CA MET A 91 1.15 -13.66 21.81
C MET A 91 0.98 -12.78 23.05
N ALA A 92 0.76 -13.40 24.22
CA ALA A 92 0.49 -12.74 25.48
C ALA A 92 -0.58 -11.63 25.34
N SER A 93 -0.44 -10.54 26.10
CA SER A 93 -1.40 -9.41 26.07
C SER A 93 -1.54 -8.66 24.73
N THR A 94 -0.79 -8.99 23.67
CA THR A 94 -1.11 -8.47 22.33
C THR A 94 -2.47 -8.98 21.83
N THR A 95 -3.01 -10.06 22.43
CA THR A 95 -4.41 -10.49 22.32
C THR A 95 -5.42 -9.35 22.50
N LYS A 96 -5.12 -8.39 23.39
CA LYS A 96 -6.02 -7.28 23.72
C LYS A 96 -6.26 -6.32 22.55
N ILE A 97 -5.46 -6.37 21.49
CA ILE A 97 -5.73 -5.68 20.22
C ILE A 97 -7.05 -6.20 19.62
N MET A 98 -7.22 -7.53 19.55
CA MET A 98 -8.45 -8.15 19.08
C MET A 98 -9.63 -7.87 20.03
N THR A 99 -9.40 -8.00 21.33
CA THR A 99 -10.43 -7.71 22.36
C THR A 99 -10.97 -6.31 22.23
N ALA A 100 -10.08 -5.30 22.13
CA ALA A 100 -10.49 -3.92 22.01
C ALA A 100 -11.28 -3.65 20.72
N ILE A 101 -10.79 -4.09 19.55
CA ILE A 101 -11.49 -3.79 18.29
C ILE A 101 -12.84 -4.49 18.20
N VAL A 102 -12.96 -5.73 18.71
CA VAL A 102 -14.25 -6.43 18.77
C VAL A 102 -15.22 -5.71 19.70
N ALA A 103 -14.77 -5.26 20.88
CA ALA A 103 -15.63 -4.51 21.79
C ALA A 103 -16.08 -3.16 21.22
N ILE A 104 -15.17 -2.40 20.59
CA ILE A 104 -15.49 -1.10 19.95
C ILE A 104 -16.54 -1.25 18.84
N GLU A 105 -16.51 -2.35 18.10
CA GLU A 105 -17.45 -2.59 16.99
C GLU A 105 -18.82 -3.12 17.42
N ASN A 106 -18.94 -3.65 18.65
CA ASN A 106 -20.15 -4.35 19.11
C ASN A 106 -20.75 -3.76 20.38
N GLY A 107 -20.19 -2.68 20.93
CA GLY A 107 -20.68 -2.04 22.14
C GLY A 107 -20.80 -0.53 21.99
N ASN A 108 -21.55 0.08 22.91
CA ASN A 108 -21.58 1.52 23.05
C ASN A 108 -20.58 1.95 24.15
N LEU A 109 -19.69 2.88 23.81
CA LEU A 109 -18.56 3.28 24.66
C LEU A 109 -19.00 3.89 25.99
N ASP A 110 -20.20 4.45 26.04
CA ASP A 110 -20.76 5.09 27.23
C ASP A 110 -21.52 4.12 28.15
N ASP A 111 -21.70 2.86 27.73
CA ASP A 111 -22.41 1.85 28.52
C ASP A 111 -21.70 1.62 29.87
N LYS A 112 -22.49 1.56 30.94
CA LYS A 112 -21.99 1.21 32.27
C LYS A 112 -21.82 -0.30 32.38
N VAL A 113 -20.59 -0.70 32.68
CA VAL A 113 -20.19 -2.09 32.81
C VAL A 113 -19.97 -2.40 34.28
N LYS A 114 -20.79 -3.31 34.80
CA LYS A 114 -20.66 -3.83 36.16
C LYS A 114 -19.60 -4.92 36.22
N VAL A 115 -18.60 -4.72 37.08
CA VAL A 115 -17.49 -5.64 37.27
C VAL A 115 -17.96 -6.89 38.02
N SER A 116 -17.74 -8.06 37.43
CA SER A 116 -18.05 -9.35 38.05
C SER A 116 -17.00 -9.77 39.08
N LYS A 117 -17.34 -10.75 39.93
CA LYS A 117 -16.35 -11.40 40.82
C LYS A 117 -15.21 -12.06 40.02
N ARG A 118 -15.53 -12.64 38.85
CA ARG A 118 -14.55 -13.28 37.95
C ARG A 118 -13.53 -12.26 37.44
N ALA A 119 -14.01 -11.11 36.99
CA ALA A 119 -13.15 -10.01 36.55
C ALA A 119 -12.26 -9.49 37.68
N ALA A 120 -12.83 -9.26 38.86
CA ALA A 120 -12.09 -8.74 40.02
C ALA A 120 -11.03 -9.73 40.58
N SER A 121 -11.22 -11.04 40.39
CA SER A 121 -10.32 -12.07 40.93
C SER A 121 -9.15 -12.46 40.01
N ILE A 122 -9.08 -11.93 38.79
CA ILE A 122 -8.06 -12.35 37.83
C ILE A 122 -6.67 -11.82 38.20
N GLY A 123 -5.64 -12.65 38.03
CA GLY A 123 -4.24 -12.27 38.24
C GLY A 123 -3.56 -11.63 37.02
N GLY A 124 -2.28 -11.31 37.18
CA GLY A 124 -1.45 -10.67 36.15
C GLY A 124 -1.54 -9.14 36.20
N SER A 125 -1.41 -8.47 35.06
CA SER A 125 -1.60 -7.02 35.00
C SER A 125 -3.08 -6.69 35.17
N VAL A 126 -3.41 -5.87 36.15
CA VAL A 126 -4.79 -5.45 36.48
C VAL A 126 -4.84 -3.93 36.71
N ILE A 127 -6.04 -3.36 36.66
CA ILE A 127 -6.30 -1.97 37.09
C ILE A 127 -6.97 -1.91 38.48
N ASN A 128 -7.02 -3.04 39.19
CA ASN A 128 -7.60 -3.18 40.53
C ASN A 128 -9.11 -2.88 40.56
N LEU A 129 -9.86 -3.43 39.60
CA LEU A 129 -11.32 -3.37 39.63
C LEU A 129 -11.89 -4.15 40.82
N GLN A 130 -12.93 -3.62 41.46
CA GLN A 130 -13.65 -4.29 42.56
C GLN A 130 -14.95 -4.90 42.06
N ALA A 131 -15.35 -6.05 42.62
CA ALA A 131 -16.62 -6.67 42.25
C ALA A 131 -17.80 -5.74 42.61
N GLY A 132 -18.70 -5.52 41.65
CA GLY A 132 -19.82 -4.59 41.78
C GLY A 132 -19.52 -3.14 41.42
N GLU A 133 -18.25 -2.79 41.19
CA GLU A 133 -17.87 -1.48 40.64
C GLU A 133 -18.44 -1.29 39.23
N GLU A 134 -18.75 -0.04 38.86
CA GLU A 134 -19.25 0.30 37.53
C GLU A 134 -18.37 1.37 36.87
N LEU A 135 -17.87 1.07 35.67
CA LEU A 135 -17.12 2.00 34.82
C LEU A 135 -17.77 2.01 33.43
N SER A 136 -17.53 3.08 32.66
CA SER A 136 -17.91 3.04 31.24
C SER A 136 -17.08 2.00 30.47
N LEU A 137 -17.65 1.44 29.40
CA LEU A 137 -16.92 0.57 28.48
C LEU A 137 -15.63 1.25 27.98
N LYS A 138 -15.70 2.55 27.69
CA LYS A 138 -14.55 3.38 27.29
C LYS A 138 -13.43 3.36 28.32
N GLU A 139 -13.74 3.57 29.60
CA GLU A 139 -12.74 3.55 30.68
C GLU A 139 -12.08 2.17 30.82
N LEU A 140 -12.87 1.10 30.72
CA LEU A 140 -12.34 -0.28 30.74
C LEU A 140 -11.42 -0.54 29.54
N LEU A 141 -11.78 -0.08 28.35
CA LEU A 141 -10.92 -0.19 27.16
C LEU A 141 -9.60 0.57 27.33
N TYR A 142 -9.63 1.77 27.93
CA TYR A 142 -8.40 2.50 28.27
C TYR A 142 -7.56 1.76 29.32
N GLY A 143 -8.17 1.24 30.39
CA GLY A 143 -7.49 0.40 31.38
C GLY A 143 -6.84 -0.84 30.77
N MET A 144 -7.53 -1.48 29.83
CA MET A 144 -7.05 -2.65 29.10
C MET A 144 -5.90 -2.32 28.15
N LEU A 145 -5.94 -1.20 27.42
CA LEU A 145 -4.92 -0.85 26.42
C LEU A 145 -3.69 -0.17 27.04
N ILE A 146 -3.88 0.75 27.99
CA ILE A 146 -2.79 1.49 28.63
C ILE A 146 -2.05 0.61 29.63
N LYS A 147 -2.76 0.10 30.66
CA LYS A 147 -2.17 -0.67 31.77
C LYS A 147 -2.15 -2.18 31.53
N SER A 148 -2.72 -2.64 30.41
CA SER A 148 -2.82 -4.07 30.09
C SER A 148 -3.73 -4.86 31.03
N GLY A 149 -4.72 -4.20 31.65
CA GLY A 149 -5.62 -4.79 32.66
C GLY A 149 -6.36 -6.04 32.17
N ASN A 150 -6.16 -7.16 32.86
CA ASN A 150 -6.84 -8.44 32.61
C ASN A 150 -8.26 -8.44 33.16
N ASP A 151 -8.45 -7.80 34.31
CA ASP A 151 -9.74 -7.53 34.96
C ASP A 151 -10.67 -6.75 34.02
N ALA A 152 -10.16 -5.66 33.44
CA ALA A 152 -10.87 -4.89 32.43
C ALA A 152 -11.21 -5.74 31.18
N ALA A 153 -10.29 -6.58 30.71
CA ALA A 153 -10.54 -7.44 29.55
C ALA A 153 -11.64 -8.48 29.81
N ILE A 154 -11.75 -9.02 31.02
CA ILE A 154 -12.84 -9.93 31.39
C ILE A 154 -14.16 -9.15 31.50
N ALA A 155 -14.18 -8.01 32.19
CA ALA A 155 -15.39 -7.20 32.33
C ALA A 155 -15.94 -6.75 30.96
N VAL A 156 -15.07 -6.32 30.05
CA VAL A 156 -15.42 -5.98 28.66
C VAL A 156 -16.00 -7.21 27.94
N ALA A 157 -15.36 -8.38 28.08
CA ALA A 157 -15.81 -9.59 27.41
C ALA A 157 -17.18 -10.06 27.91
N GLU A 158 -17.40 -10.06 29.22
CA GLU A 158 -18.69 -10.42 29.82
C GLU A 158 -19.80 -9.45 29.42
N HIS A 159 -19.52 -8.16 29.36
CA HIS A 159 -20.50 -7.15 28.95
C HIS A 159 -20.90 -7.29 27.48
N ILE A 160 -19.93 -7.41 26.58
CA ILE A 160 -20.18 -7.44 25.13
C ILE A 160 -20.69 -8.80 24.66
N GLY A 161 -20.11 -9.88 25.18
CA GLY A 161 -20.45 -11.25 24.76
C GLY A 161 -21.55 -11.90 25.60
N GLY A 162 -21.98 -11.28 26.71
CA GLY A 162 -22.80 -11.92 27.74
C GLY A 162 -22.01 -12.93 28.61
N SER A 163 -20.95 -13.52 28.07
CA SER A 163 -19.97 -14.36 28.76
C SER A 163 -18.59 -14.20 28.14
N VAL A 164 -17.52 -14.57 28.87
CA VAL A 164 -16.17 -14.60 28.31
C VAL A 164 -16.08 -15.58 27.14
N GLU A 165 -16.76 -16.72 27.28
CA GLU A 165 -16.77 -17.82 26.32
C GLU A 165 -17.39 -17.39 24.99
N ASP A 166 -18.53 -16.68 25.03
CA ASP A 166 -19.19 -16.16 23.84
C ASP A 166 -18.41 -15.00 23.21
N PHE A 167 -17.80 -14.13 24.03
CA PHE A 167 -16.89 -13.12 23.51
C PHE A 167 -15.68 -13.73 22.79
N VAL A 168 -15.11 -14.82 23.30
CA VAL A 168 -14.03 -15.55 22.62
C VAL A 168 -14.51 -16.14 21.28
N LYS A 169 -15.78 -16.56 21.16
CA LYS A 169 -16.35 -16.95 19.85
C LYS A 169 -16.39 -15.74 18.90
N MET A 170 -16.76 -14.56 19.38
CA MET A 170 -16.73 -13.32 18.58
C MET A 170 -15.31 -12.98 18.11
N MET A 171 -14.30 -13.10 18.97
CA MET A 171 -12.90 -12.88 18.60
C MET A 171 -12.44 -13.84 17.49
N ASN A 172 -12.77 -15.13 17.61
CA ASN A 172 -12.41 -16.12 16.59
C ASN A 172 -13.23 -15.96 15.30
N LYS A 173 -14.48 -15.51 15.40
CA LYS A 173 -15.27 -15.13 14.22
C LYS A 173 -14.61 -13.96 13.49
N LYS A 174 -14.20 -12.91 14.21
CA LYS A 174 -13.48 -11.78 13.61
C LYS A 174 -12.16 -12.23 12.98
N ALA A 175 -11.42 -13.15 13.61
CA ALA A 175 -10.21 -13.73 13.01
C ALA A 175 -10.52 -14.42 11.66
N LYS A 176 -11.59 -15.20 11.58
CA LYS A 176 -12.05 -15.83 10.33
C LYS A 176 -12.45 -14.79 9.29
N ASP A 177 -13.21 -13.76 9.67
CA ASP A 177 -13.64 -12.68 8.77
C ASP A 177 -12.43 -11.91 8.19
N LEU A 178 -11.33 -11.80 8.95
CA LEU A 178 -10.07 -11.21 8.51
C LEU A 178 -9.15 -12.19 7.73
N GLY A 179 -9.62 -13.43 7.51
CA GLY A 179 -8.88 -14.49 6.84
C GLY A 179 -7.60 -14.87 7.57
N LEU A 180 -7.66 -14.95 8.90
CA LEU A 180 -6.54 -15.38 9.76
C LEU A 180 -6.64 -16.90 9.99
N LYS A 181 -5.70 -17.65 9.44
CA LYS A 181 -5.67 -19.13 9.47
C LYS A 181 -4.81 -19.67 10.61
N ASP A 182 -3.90 -18.86 11.13
CA ASP A 182 -2.89 -19.24 12.13
C ASP A 182 -3.02 -18.44 13.43
N THR A 183 -4.26 -18.07 13.77
CA THR A 183 -4.63 -17.32 14.98
C THR A 183 -5.83 -17.98 15.65
N ALA A 184 -5.75 -18.18 16.97
CA ALA A 184 -6.83 -18.68 17.79
C ALA A 184 -6.84 -18.05 19.18
N PHE A 185 -8.01 -17.57 19.60
CA PHE A 185 -8.25 -16.96 20.90
C PHE A 185 -8.91 -17.94 21.86
N LYS A 186 -8.46 -17.94 23.13
CA LYS A 186 -9.01 -18.76 24.23
C LYS A 186 -9.47 -17.94 25.42
N ASN A 187 -9.05 -16.68 25.47
CA ASN A 187 -9.41 -15.72 26.49
C ASN A 187 -9.18 -14.29 25.92
N PRO A 188 -9.79 -13.26 26.53
CA PRO A 188 -9.70 -11.87 26.04
C PRO A 188 -8.43 -11.15 26.50
N HIS A 189 -7.68 -11.70 27.44
CA HIS A 189 -6.56 -10.99 28.09
C HIS A 189 -5.17 -11.44 27.61
N GLY A 190 -5.04 -12.64 27.04
CA GLY A 190 -3.80 -13.21 26.56
C GLY A 190 -2.94 -13.90 27.61
N LEU A 191 -3.54 -14.46 28.67
CA LEU A 191 -2.79 -15.38 29.53
C LEU A 191 -2.65 -16.73 28.81
N ASP A 192 -1.62 -17.48 29.19
CA ASP A 192 -1.28 -18.74 28.54
C ASP A 192 -2.43 -19.75 28.64
N ALA A 193 -2.84 -20.30 27.49
CA ALA A 193 -3.84 -21.34 27.39
C ALA A 193 -3.52 -22.25 26.20
N THR A 194 -3.90 -23.53 26.31
CA THR A 194 -3.71 -24.49 25.22
C THR A 194 -4.54 -24.08 24.00
N GLY A 195 -3.90 -24.02 22.83
CA GLY A 195 -4.55 -23.56 21.60
C GLY A 195 -4.76 -22.04 21.53
N HIS A 196 -4.06 -21.24 22.35
CA HIS A 196 -4.01 -19.78 22.25
C HIS A 196 -2.73 -19.32 21.56
N TYR A 197 -2.83 -18.85 20.32
CA TYR A 197 -1.66 -18.49 19.50
C TYR A 197 -2.03 -17.51 18.38
N SER A 198 -1.00 -16.90 17.80
CA SER A 198 -1.05 -16.12 16.56
C SER A 198 0.30 -16.22 15.85
N THR A 199 0.46 -15.52 14.73
CA THR A 199 1.75 -15.28 14.07
C THR A 199 2.09 -13.79 14.09
N ALA A 200 3.34 -13.42 13.77
CA ALA A 200 3.72 -12.01 13.66
C ALA A 200 2.96 -11.34 12.50
N TYR A 201 2.83 -12.04 11.37
CA TYR A 201 2.08 -11.60 10.20
C TYR A 201 0.60 -11.35 10.52
N GLU A 202 -0.06 -12.28 11.20
CA GLU A 202 -1.49 -12.15 11.50
C GLU A 202 -1.77 -11.13 12.61
N LEU A 203 -0.88 -10.94 13.58
CA LEU A 203 -0.96 -9.81 14.51
C LEU A 203 -0.82 -8.47 13.78
N ALA A 204 0.07 -8.38 12.79
CA ALA A 204 0.18 -7.17 11.96
C ALA A 204 -1.11 -6.91 11.17
N LYS A 205 -1.76 -7.97 10.63
CA LYS A 205 -3.07 -7.86 9.98
C LYS A 205 -4.17 -7.38 10.92
N ILE A 206 -4.28 -7.95 12.13
CA ILE A 206 -5.25 -7.52 13.16
C ILE A 206 -5.02 -6.06 13.49
N THR A 207 -3.76 -5.68 13.69
CA THR A 207 -3.38 -4.31 14.05
C THR A 207 -3.67 -3.32 12.93
N ARG A 208 -3.35 -3.67 11.68
CA ARG A 208 -3.67 -2.86 10.50
C ARG A 208 -5.17 -2.65 10.36
N TYR A 209 -5.97 -3.68 10.66
CA TYR A 209 -7.43 -3.55 10.67
C TYR A 209 -7.88 -2.61 11.80
N ALA A 210 -7.42 -2.85 13.03
CA ALA A 210 -7.82 -2.08 14.21
C ALA A 210 -7.45 -0.58 14.10
N LEU A 211 -6.27 -0.26 13.55
CA LEU A 211 -5.81 1.12 13.36
C LEU A 211 -6.63 1.93 12.33
N LYS A 212 -7.49 1.29 11.52
CA LYS A 212 -8.47 2.01 10.68
C LYS A 212 -9.57 2.65 11.52
N ASN A 213 -9.83 2.13 12.73
CA ASN A 213 -10.79 2.71 13.65
C ASN A 213 -10.10 3.84 14.45
N PRO A 214 -10.55 5.11 14.32
CA PRO A 214 -9.89 6.24 14.98
C PRO A 214 -9.99 6.20 16.51
N VAL A 215 -11.04 5.57 17.06
CA VAL A 215 -11.18 5.38 18.51
C VAL A 215 -10.10 4.42 19.01
N PHE A 216 -9.94 3.26 18.36
CA PHE A 216 -8.89 2.31 18.69
C PHE A 216 -7.50 2.95 18.57
N SER A 217 -7.23 3.64 17.44
CA SER A 217 -5.94 4.32 17.21
C SER A 217 -5.63 5.33 18.31
N LYS A 218 -6.61 6.12 18.75
CA LYS A 218 -6.45 7.08 19.85
C LYS A 218 -6.14 6.37 21.17
N MET A 219 -6.90 5.34 21.53
CA MET A 219 -6.69 4.60 22.78
C MET A 219 -5.32 3.93 22.83
N ALA A 220 -4.90 3.29 21.74
CA ALA A 220 -3.62 2.58 21.64
C ALA A 220 -2.39 3.52 21.73
N GLY A 221 -2.52 4.77 21.25
CA GLY A 221 -1.49 5.80 21.32
C GLY A 221 -1.48 6.61 22.63
N THR A 222 -2.40 6.36 23.56
CA THR A 222 -2.50 7.14 24.81
C THR A 222 -1.43 6.71 25.82
N GLN A 223 -0.59 7.65 26.26
CA GLN A 223 0.49 7.38 27.21
C GLN A 223 0.01 7.33 28.66
N SER A 224 -0.93 8.18 29.03
CA SER A 224 -1.54 8.20 30.36
C SER A 224 -2.98 8.69 30.29
N MET A 225 -3.78 8.27 31.27
CA MET A 225 -5.16 8.72 31.41
C MET A 225 -5.60 8.54 32.86
N HIS A 226 -6.33 9.53 33.37
CA HIS A 226 -7.12 9.36 34.58
C HIS A 226 -8.48 8.77 34.21
N ILE A 227 -8.81 7.63 34.80
CA ILE A 227 -10.16 7.05 34.79
C ILE A 227 -10.66 6.98 36.23
N THR A 228 -11.94 6.64 36.46
CA THR A 228 -12.54 6.51 37.80
C THR A 228 -11.54 6.11 38.90
N ASN A 229 -11.11 7.11 39.70
CA ASN A 229 -10.18 7.01 40.84
C ASN A 229 -8.82 6.34 40.56
N ARG A 230 -8.33 6.35 39.32
CA ARG A 230 -7.10 5.66 38.92
C ARG A 230 -6.31 6.42 37.87
N ASP A 231 -5.01 6.54 38.09
CA ASP A 231 -4.07 7.00 37.09
C ASP A 231 -3.46 5.82 36.33
N LEU A 232 -3.67 5.80 35.03
CA LEU A 232 -3.12 4.81 34.12
C LEU A 232 -1.88 5.35 33.44
N TYR A 233 -0.84 4.51 33.37
CA TYR A 233 0.39 4.79 32.63
C TYR A 233 0.70 3.63 31.71
N THR A 234 1.08 3.97 30.47
CA THR A 234 1.28 3.00 29.40
C THR A 234 2.40 2.04 29.74
N THR A 235 2.18 0.78 29.41
CA THR A 235 3.22 -0.25 29.43
C THR A 235 4.12 -0.21 28.19
N ASN A 236 3.76 0.58 27.17
CA ASN A 236 4.46 0.67 25.90
C ASN A 236 5.51 1.77 25.91
N GLU A 237 6.77 1.41 26.18
CA GLU A 237 7.88 2.37 26.15
C GLU A 237 8.10 3.01 24.77
N MET A 238 7.69 2.37 23.66
CA MET A 238 7.92 2.91 22.32
C MET A 238 7.29 4.28 22.12
N LEU A 239 6.14 4.54 22.77
CA LEU A 239 5.47 5.84 22.71
C LEU A 239 6.33 6.99 23.24
N SER A 240 7.34 6.70 24.09
CA SER A 240 8.25 7.71 24.63
C SER A 240 9.62 7.70 23.95
N ILE A 241 10.07 6.55 23.46
CA ILE A 241 11.47 6.37 23.03
C ILE A 241 11.66 6.29 21.51
N TYR A 242 10.59 6.30 20.72
CA TYR A 242 10.66 6.20 19.26
C TYR A 242 9.83 7.32 18.61
N PRO A 243 10.47 8.27 17.90
CA PRO A 243 9.77 9.34 17.20
C PRO A 243 8.70 8.80 16.24
N GLY A 244 7.51 9.37 16.31
CA GLY A 244 6.38 8.95 15.48
C GLY A 244 5.66 7.69 15.95
N ALA A 245 6.08 7.03 17.05
CA ALA A 245 5.34 5.91 17.61
C ALA A 245 3.96 6.36 18.12
N ASP A 246 2.91 5.68 17.65
CA ASP A 246 1.51 5.99 17.94
C ASP A 246 0.70 4.75 18.37
N GLY A 247 1.39 3.69 18.81
CA GLY A 247 0.82 2.48 19.39
C GLY A 247 1.81 1.32 19.48
N VAL A 248 1.38 0.08 19.69
CA VAL A 248 0.01 -0.35 19.94
C VAL A 248 -0.08 -1.14 21.23
N LYS A 249 0.66 -2.25 21.36
CA LYS A 249 0.48 -3.12 22.53
C LYS A 249 1.70 -3.98 22.86
N THR A 250 1.99 -4.05 24.14
CA THR A 250 2.96 -4.95 24.76
C THR A 250 2.35 -6.28 25.19
N GLY A 251 3.16 -7.33 25.30
CA GLY A 251 2.77 -8.60 25.90
C GLY A 251 3.94 -9.32 26.57
N TYR A 252 3.66 -10.01 27.67
CA TYR A 252 4.60 -10.92 28.31
C TYR A 252 3.86 -12.02 29.07
N THR A 253 4.32 -13.25 28.88
CA THR A 253 4.08 -14.41 29.75
C THR A 253 5.35 -15.25 29.75
N GLY A 254 5.48 -16.21 30.69
CA GLY A 254 6.62 -17.13 30.69
C GLY A 254 6.74 -17.89 29.37
N LYS A 255 5.62 -18.31 28.78
CA LYS A 255 5.60 -19.04 27.50
C LYS A 255 5.83 -18.15 26.28
N ALA A 256 5.29 -16.93 26.26
CA ALA A 256 5.38 -16.05 25.10
C ALA A 256 6.74 -15.33 25.00
N GLY A 257 7.45 -15.16 26.11
CA GLY A 257 8.55 -14.21 26.18
C GLY A 257 8.05 -12.77 26.02
N ARG A 258 8.94 -11.85 25.65
CA ARG A 258 8.61 -10.42 25.52
C ARG A 258 8.11 -10.13 24.10
N CYS A 259 6.85 -9.72 23.97
CA CYS A 259 6.17 -9.40 22.72
C CYS A 259 5.82 -7.91 22.63
N LEU A 260 5.84 -7.35 21.42
CA LEU A 260 5.48 -5.95 21.16
C LEU A 260 4.94 -5.82 19.74
N VAL A 261 3.84 -5.08 19.64
CA VAL A 261 3.31 -4.52 18.39
C VAL A 261 3.44 -3.01 18.49
N THR A 262 4.18 -2.41 17.56
CA THR A 262 4.40 -0.96 17.48
C THR A 262 3.82 -0.44 16.17
N SER A 263 3.08 0.66 16.22
CA SER A 263 2.77 1.47 15.04
C SER A 263 3.59 2.75 15.12
N ALA A 264 4.14 3.17 13.99
CA ALA A 264 4.87 4.42 13.88
C ALA A 264 4.55 5.12 12.57
N THR A 265 4.45 6.44 12.62
CA THR A 265 4.15 7.30 11.48
C THR A 265 5.28 8.31 11.28
N LYS A 266 5.87 8.35 10.08
CA LYS A 266 6.86 9.34 9.67
C LYS A 266 6.39 9.98 8.35
N GLU A 267 6.32 11.31 8.30
CA GLU A 267 5.95 12.07 7.09
C GLU A 267 4.62 11.57 6.46
N GLY A 268 3.64 11.23 7.30
CA GLY A 268 2.34 10.69 6.87
C GLY A 268 2.34 9.22 6.46
N TRP A 269 3.50 8.58 6.38
CA TRP A 269 3.63 7.15 6.11
C TRP A 269 3.65 6.34 7.42
N ARG A 270 2.63 5.49 7.60
CA ARG A 270 2.48 4.65 8.79
C ARG A 270 2.81 3.18 8.50
N ILE A 271 3.68 2.60 9.34
CA ILE A 271 4.05 1.18 9.31
C ILE A 271 3.80 0.53 10.68
N ILE A 272 3.64 -0.79 10.67
CA ILE A 272 3.48 -1.61 11.87
C ILE A 272 4.68 -2.54 11.98
N SER A 273 5.31 -2.58 13.14
CA SER A 273 6.26 -3.63 13.50
C SER A 273 5.66 -4.59 14.54
N VAL A 274 5.93 -5.87 14.40
CA VAL A 274 5.62 -6.89 15.41
C VAL A 274 6.90 -7.65 15.73
N VAL A 275 7.21 -7.82 17.00
CA VAL A 275 8.29 -8.66 17.51
C VAL A 275 7.75 -9.61 18.57
N LEU A 276 8.04 -10.91 18.43
CA LEU A 276 7.56 -11.97 19.31
C LEU A 276 8.72 -12.75 19.91
N ASN A 277 8.55 -13.10 21.19
CA ASN A 277 9.51 -13.89 21.96
C ASN A 277 10.92 -13.31 21.91
N CYS A 278 11.06 -12.10 22.47
CA CYS A 278 12.35 -11.52 22.82
C CYS A 278 12.72 -11.91 24.26
N PRO A 279 14.03 -11.99 24.60
CA PRO A 279 14.51 -12.44 25.90
C PRO A 279 14.30 -11.40 27.02
N SER A 280 14.32 -10.11 26.70
CA SER A 280 14.20 -9.04 27.69
C SER A 280 13.37 -7.86 27.16
N ARG A 281 12.95 -6.98 28.06
CA ARG A 281 12.21 -5.75 27.71
C ARG A 281 13.06 -4.85 26.79
N SER A 282 14.34 -4.68 27.12
CA SER A 282 15.29 -3.90 26.32
C SER A 282 15.49 -4.51 24.92
N ALA A 283 15.76 -5.81 24.84
CA ALA A 283 15.94 -6.50 23.56
C ALA A 283 14.70 -6.42 22.67
N ARG A 284 13.50 -6.46 23.28
CA ARG A 284 12.22 -6.29 22.58
C ARG A 284 12.08 -4.89 21.98
N ALA A 285 12.32 -3.85 22.78
CA ALA A 285 12.24 -2.47 22.31
C ALA A 285 13.27 -2.21 21.21
N GLN A 286 14.52 -2.63 21.41
CA GLN A 286 15.59 -2.48 20.41
C GLN A 286 15.25 -3.21 19.11
N SER A 287 14.80 -4.47 19.18
CA SER A 287 14.40 -5.24 17.99
C SER A 287 13.30 -4.55 17.19
N SER A 288 12.35 -3.87 17.86
CA SER A 288 11.29 -3.09 17.19
C SER A 288 11.83 -1.81 16.56
N LYS A 289 12.73 -1.09 17.24
CA LYS A 289 13.41 0.09 16.70
C LYS A 289 14.20 -0.25 15.43
N ASP A 290 15.04 -1.27 15.50
CA ASP A 290 15.94 -1.64 14.40
C ASP A 290 15.18 -1.92 13.11
N ILE A 291 14.08 -2.67 13.19
CA ILE A 291 13.27 -3.01 12.00
C ILE A 291 12.41 -1.85 11.51
N LEU A 292 11.97 -0.94 12.40
CA LEU A 292 11.29 0.29 12.00
C LEU A 292 12.25 1.24 11.28
N ASP A 293 13.45 1.45 11.84
CA ASP A 293 14.49 2.29 11.25
C ASP A 293 14.97 1.74 9.91
N PHE A 294 15.14 0.42 9.83
CA PHE A 294 15.40 -0.28 8.58
C PHE A 294 14.32 0.05 7.53
N ALA A 295 13.04 -0.15 7.87
CA ALA A 295 11.95 0.08 6.94
C ALA A 295 11.84 1.55 6.48
N PHE A 296 11.91 2.51 7.42
CA PHE A 296 11.83 3.93 7.09
C PHE A 296 13.04 4.45 6.32
N SER A 297 14.20 3.81 6.44
CA SER A 297 15.41 4.23 5.71
C SER A 297 15.60 3.53 4.38
N ASN A 298 15.08 2.31 4.21
CA ASN A 298 15.30 1.50 3.02
C ASN A 298 14.19 1.62 1.97
N TYR A 299 13.01 2.09 2.36
CA TYR A 299 11.86 2.20 1.46
C TYR A 299 11.40 3.65 1.30
N LYS A 300 10.89 3.96 0.10
CA LYS A 300 10.18 5.20 -0.21
C LYS A 300 8.83 4.89 -0.83
N ILE A 301 7.83 5.72 -0.54
CA ILE A 301 6.51 5.61 -1.15
C ILE A 301 6.58 6.14 -2.59
N TYR A 302 6.20 5.30 -3.55
CA TYR A 302 6.02 5.68 -4.94
C TYR A 302 4.55 5.65 -5.33
N ASN A 303 4.07 6.72 -5.95
CA ASN A 303 2.79 6.74 -6.64
C ASN A 303 2.99 6.09 -8.01
N LEU A 304 2.46 4.88 -8.19
CA LEU A 304 2.58 4.11 -9.43
C LEU A 304 1.40 4.35 -10.37
N ALA A 305 0.26 4.76 -9.81
CA ALA A 305 -0.96 5.05 -10.53
C ALA A 305 -1.78 6.05 -9.70
N LYS A 306 -2.45 6.99 -10.36
CA LYS A 306 -3.32 7.98 -9.71
C LYS A 306 -4.72 7.91 -10.32
N ALA A 307 -5.72 7.84 -9.47
CA ALA A 307 -7.12 7.75 -9.87
C ALA A 307 -7.53 8.94 -10.73
N GLY A 308 -8.28 8.67 -11.79
CA GLY A 308 -8.76 9.67 -12.74
C GLY A 308 -7.75 10.05 -13.84
N GLU A 309 -6.48 9.63 -13.75
CA GLU A 309 -5.55 9.81 -14.86
C GLU A 309 -5.94 8.93 -16.05
N ALA A 310 -5.76 9.45 -17.26
CA ALA A 310 -6.03 8.71 -18.49
C ALA A 310 -4.93 7.67 -18.73
N GLU A 311 -5.34 6.43 -18.99
CA GLU A 311 -4.49 5.31 -19.37
C GLU A 311 -4.97 4.77 -20.73
N GLY A 312 -4.90 5.62 -21.76
CA GLY A 312 -5.28 5.27 -23.13
C GLY A 312 -6.78 5.39 -23.43
N SER A 313 -7.24 4.62 -24.41
CA SER A 313 -8.64 4.62 -24.87
C SER A 313 -9.05 3.27 -25.42
N VAL A 314 -10.36 3.01 -25.44
CA VAL A 314 -10.96 1.78 -25.98
C VAL A 314 -11.81 2.13 -27.19
N ASN A 315 -11.71 1.37 -28.27
CA ASN A 315 -12.57 1.60 -29.45
C ASN A 315 -14.03 1.29 -29.12
N VAL A 316 -14.95 2.11 -29.62
CA VAL A 316 -16.38 1.90 -29.45
C VAL A 316 -17.01 1.59 -30.79
N TYR A 317 -17.56 0.39 -30.91
CA TYR A 317 -18.32 -0.03 -32.08
C TYR A 317 -19.76 0.47 -31.98
N ARG A 318 -20.25 1.07 -33.08
CA ARG A 318 -21.60 1.68 -33.20
C ARG A 318 -21.89 2.79 -32.18
N GLY A 319 -20.85 3.37 -31.59
CA GLY A 319 -20.96 4.57 -30.77
C GLY A 319 -21.06 5.83 -31.62
N LYS A 320 -21.68 6.88 -31.09
CA LYS A 320 -21.62 8.22 -31.69
C LYS A 320 -20.16 8.68 -31.82
N GLU A 321 -19.36 8.35 -30.81
CA GLU A 321 -17.90 8.41 -30.82
C GLU A 321 -17.31 7.03 -31.10
N ASN A 322 -16.18 6.99 -31.81
CA ASN A 322 -15.50 5.73 -32.16
C ASN A 322 -14.53 5.24 -31.07
N LYS A 323 -14.35 6.02 -29.99
CA LYS A 323 -13.47 5.72 -28.85
C LYS A 323 -14.04 6.32 -27.57
N VAL A 324 -13.69 5.71 -26.44
CA VAL A 324 -13.93 6.25 -25.10
C VAL A 324 -12.61 6.29 -24.32
N SER A 325 -12.41 7.33 -23.53
CA SER A 325 -11.26 7.45 -22.64
C SER A 325 -11.26 6.34 -21.59
N ALA A 326 -10.09 5.78 -21.29
CA ALA A 326 -9.91 4.79 -20.25
C ALA A 326 -9.13 5.44 -19.10
N ILE A 327 -9.70 5.48 -17.89
CA ILE A 327 -9.15 6.17 -16.73
C ILE A 327 -8.88 5.22 -15.56
N ILE A 328 -7.83 5.52 -14.80
CA ILE A 328 -7.40 4.72 -13.65
C ILE A 328 -8.45 4.79 -12.53
N MET A 329 -8.81 3.64 -11.96
CA MET A 329 -9.87 3.57 -10.93
C MET A 329 -9.40 4.00 -9.54
N LYS A 330 -8.19 3.62 -9.13
CA LYS A 330 -7.66 3.83 -7.78
C LYS A 330 -6.18 4.15 -7.80
N ASP A 331 -5.77 5.00 -6.85
CA ASP A 331 -4.37 5.25 -6.56
C ASP A 331 -3.65 3.97 -6.17
N ILE A 332 -2.38 3.87 -6.57
CA ILE A 332 -1.43 2.89 -6.04
C ILE A 332 -0.25 3.66 -5.47
N ASN A 333 -0.21 3.75 -4.15
CA ASN A 333 0.94 4.23 -3.39
C ASN A 333 1.57 3.01 -2.70
N ILE A 334 2.82 2.68 -3.04
CA ILE A 334 3.48 1.49 -2.51
C ILE A 334 4.93 1.79 -2.09
N PRO A 335 5.39 1.28 -0.94
CA PRO A 335 6.78 1.40 -0.55
C PRO A 335 7.67 0.45 -1.36
N LEU A 336 8.67 1.00 -2.04
CA LEU A 336 9.70 0.26 -2.78
C LEU A 336 11.09 0.67 -2.30
N THR A 337 12.03 -0.28 -2.33
CA THR A 337 13.46 0.08 -2.31
C THR A 337 13.87 0.70 -3.64
N LEU A 338 15.09 1.25 -3.71
CA LEU A 338 15.64 1.76 -4.97
C LEU A 338 15.81 0.63 -5.99
N SER A 339 16.37 -0.51 -5.57
CA SER A 339 16.54 -1.68 -6.46
C SER A 339 15.20 -2.21 -6.96
N GLU A 340 14.20 -2.28 -6.09
CA GLU A 340 12.84 -2.68 -6.46
C GLU A 340 12.20 -1.72 -7.46
N LYS A 341 12.45 -0.42 -7.31
CA LYS A 341 11.93 0.59 -8.23
C LYS A 341 12.53 0.47 -9.63
N GLU A 342 13.81 0.13 -9.74
CA GLU A 342 14.51 -0.08 -11.02
C GLU A 342 14.01 -1.33 -11.75
N LYS A 343 13.67 -2.40 -11.01
CA LYS A 343 13.14 -3.65 -11.56
C LYS A 343 11.63 -3.64 -11.82
N LEU A 344 10.95 -2.53 -11.50
CA LEU A 344 9.51 -2.41 -11.60
C LEU A 344 9.02 -2.45 -13.05
N GLN A 345 8.15 -3.40 -13.35
CA GLN A 345 7.48 -3.53 -14.65
C GLN A 345 6.01 -3.13 -14.54
N LYS A 346 5.53 -2.28 -15.45
CA LYS A 346 4.11 -1.91 -15.61
C LYS A 346 3.55 -2.61 -16.84
N THR A 347 2.45 -3.33 -16.69
CA THR A 347 1.70 -3.94 -17.81
C THR A 347 0.26 -3.46 -17.79
N VAL A 348 -0.24 -3.01 -18.94
CA VAL A 348 -1.60 -2.50 -19.10
C VAL A 348 -2.42 -3.48 -19.93
N TYR A 349 -3.52 -3.94 -19.37
CA TYR A 349 -4.49 -4.81 -20.04
C TYR A 349 -5.74 -3.99 -20.33
N LEU A 350 -6.04 -3.73 -21.60
CA LEU A 350 -7.22 -2.98 -22.02
C LEU A 350 -8.01 -3.78 -23.06
N LYS A 351 -9.34 -3.71 -22.98
CA LYS A 351 -10.21 -4.19 -24.06
C LYS A 351 -9.89 -3.40 -25.33
N LYS A 352 -9.78 -4.09 -26.46
CA LYS A 352 -9.53 -3.44 -27.76
C LYS A 352 -10.77 -2.68 -28.27
N THR A 353 -11.95 -3.28 -28.10
CA THR A 353 -13.22 -2.75 -28.60
C THR A 353 -14.37 -3.12 -27.65
N ILE A 354 -15.31 -2.21 -27.48
CA ILE A 354 -16.59 -2.41 -26.78
C ILE A 354 -17.76 -1.92 -27.65
N ASN A 355 -18.97 -2.42 -27.41
CA ASN A 355 -20.17 -1.98 -28.14
C ASN A 355 -20.87 -0.84 -27.41
N ALA A 356 -21.43 0.11 -28.16
CA ALA A 356 -22.32 1.11 -27.61
C ALA A 356 -23.72 0.51 -27.27
N PRO A 357 -24.46 1.09 -26.30
CA PRO A 357 -24.08 2.25 -25.49
C PRO A 357 -23.02 1.89 -24.45
N VAL A 358 -22.05 2.78 -24.28
CA VAL A 358 -21.04 2.71 -23.21
C VAL A 358 -21.44 3.67 -22.11
N PHE A 359 -21.53 3.17 -20.88
CA PHE A 359 -21.74 4.00 -19.71
C PHE A 359 -20.41 4.45 -19.12
N LYS A 360 -20.44 5.56 -18.39
CA LYS A 360 -19.32 6.01 -17.57
C LYS A 360 -19.04 5.02 -16.44
N ASP A 361 -17.79 4.96 -16.01
CA ASP A 361 -17.32 4.15 -14.88
C ASP A 361 -17.42 2.63 -15.06
N ILE A 362 -17.49 2.15 -16.30
CA ILE A 362 -17.49 0.72 -16.62
C ILE A 362 -16.06 0.20 -16.73
N GLU A 363 -15.75 -0.91 -16.05
CA GLU A 363 -14.43 -1.53 -16.08
C GLU A 363 -14.10 -2.12 -17.47
N VAL A 364 -12.98 -1.66 -18.02
CA VAL A 364 -12.50 -1.99 -19.37
C VAL A 364 -11.08 -2.53 -19.40
N GLY A 365 -10.42 -2.62 -18.25
CA GLY A 365 -9.06 -3.12 -18.16
C GLY A 365 -8.48 -3.06 -16.76
N GLU A 366 -7.19 -3.32 -16.66
CA GLU A 366 -6.42 -3.17 -15.42
C GLU A 366 -4.94 -2.87 -15.73
N ILE A 367 -4.28 -2.20 -14.78
CA ILE A 367 -2.84 -2.02 -14.74
C ILE A 367 -2.27 -2.98 -13.70
N ARG A 368 -1.21 -3.71 -14.05
CA ARG A 368 -0.46 -4.58 -13.15
C ARG A 368 0.97 -4.09 -13.01
N PHE A 369 1.48 -4.10 -11.79
CA PHE A 369 2.86 -3.78 -11.45
C PHE A 369 3.55 -5.01 -10.88
N SER A 370 4.68 -5.41 -11.45
CA SER A 370 5.45 -6.59 -11.03
C SER A 370 6.93 -6.28 -10.85
N ILE A 371 7.58 -7.03 -9.97
CA ILE A 371 9.03 -7.05 -9.78
C ILE A 371 9.47 -8.50 -9.91
N ASP A 372 10.46 -8.77 -10.77
CA ASP A 372 10.97 -10.12 -11.03
C ASP A 372 9.84 -11.14 -11.32
N GLY A 373 8.85 -10.72 -12.12
CA GLY A 373 7.68 -11.53 -12.49
C GLY A 373 6.60 -11.68 -11.40
N LYS A 374 6.85 -11.23 -10.16
CA LYS A 374 5.87 -11.28 -9.06
C LYS A 374 5.01 -10.02 -9.06
N LEU A 375 3.68 -10.19 -9.16
CA LEU A 375 2.72 -9.10 -9.02
C LEU A 375 2.80 -8.48 -7.62
N ILE A 376 3.02 -7.17 -7.56
CA ILE A 376 3.09 -6.40 -6.29
C ILE A 376 1.90 -5.45 -6.10
N ALA A 377 1.29 -4.96 -7.18
CA ALA A 377 0.10 -4.11 -7.12
C ALA A 377 -0.71 -4.17 -8.42
N LYS A 378 -2.00 -3.86 -8.34
CA LYS A 378 -2.86 -3.67 -9.50
C LYS A 378 -4.02 -2.72 -9.22
N THR A 379 -4.52 -2.06 -10.26
CA THR A 379 -5.69 -1.18 -10.22
C THR A 379 -6.49 -1.35 -11.50
N GLY A 380 -7.82 -1.26 -11.40
CA GLY A 380 -8.68 -1.35 -12.58
C GLY A 380 -8.62 -0.08 -13.42
N ILE A 381 -9.08 -0.19 -14.67
CA ILE A 381 -9.29 0.92 -15.59
C ILE A 381 -10.75 0.93 -15.98
N LYS A 382 -11.38 2.11 -15.89
CA LYS A 382 -12.80 2.32 -16.20
C LYS A 382 -12.99 3.34 -17.32
N THR A 383 -14.16 3.38 -17.95
CA THR A 383 -14.51 4.41 -18.93
C THR A 383 -14.63 5.79 -18.28
N GLY A 384 -14.02 6.80 -18.89
CA GLY A 384 -14.06 8.19 -18.40
C GLY A 384 -15.39 8.90 -18.66
N ASP A 385 -16.06 8.50 -19.74
CA ASP A 385 -17.24 9.16 -20.29
C ASP A 385 -18.25 8.13 -20.79
N GLU A 386 -19.45 8.62 -21.10
CA GLU A 386 -20.48 7.86 -21.82
C GLU A 386 -20.29 7.98 -23.34
N VAL A 387 -20.61 6.92 -24.07
CA VAL A 387 -20.70 6.92 -25.54
C VAL A 387 -22.05 6.33 -25.94
N PRO A 388 -23.03 7.18 -26.29
CA PRO A 388 -24.34 6.72 -26.75
C PRO A 388 -24.22 5.89 -28.03
N ALA A 389 -25.16 4.95 -28.22
CA ALA A 389 -25.27 4.26 -29.50
C ALA A 389 -25.72 5.23 -30.60
N LYS A 390 -25.17 5.04 -31.81
CA LYS A 390 -25.69 5.68 -33.03
C LYS A 390 -27.14 5.25 -33.25
N LYS A 391 -27.97 6.22 -33.62
CA LYS A 391 -29.34 6.04 -34.09
C LYS A 391 -29.37 6.09 -35.62
N TYR A 392 -30.52 5.75 -36.20
CA TYR A 392 -30.72 5.75 -37.65
C TYR A 392 -30.27 7.06 -38.32
N ASN A 393 -30.64 8.21 -37.74
CA ASN A 393 -30.28 9.52 -38.29
C ASN A 393 -28.77 9.80 -38.30
N ASP A 394 -28.02 9.24 -37.34
CA ASP A 394 -26.56 9.40 -37.29
C ASP A 394 -25.92 8.68 -38.49
N TYR A 395 -26.37 7.46 -38.79
CA TYR A 395 -25.91 6.71 -39.97
C TYR A 395 -26.32 7.38 -41.29
N PHE A 396 -27.55 7.88 -41.39
CA PHE A 396 -28.02 8.59 -42.58
C PHE A 396 -27.19 9.85 -42.86
N GLY A 397 -26.87 10.63 -41.82
CA GLY A 397 -26.00 11.80 -41.92
C GLY A 397 -24.58 11.46 -42.38
N GLU A 398 -24.00 10.36 -41.88
CA GLU A 398 -22.67 9.89 -42.31
C GLU A 398 -22.61 9.51 -43.79
N ILE A 399 -23.66 8.86 -44.30
CA ILE A 399 -23.79 8.51 -45.72
C ILE A 399 -23.82 9.78 -46.57
N LEU A 400 -24.69 10.75 -46.23
CA LEU A 400 -24.79 12.02 -46.95
C LEU A 400 -23.46 12.79 -46.96
N ASN A 401 -22.80 12.90 -45.81
CA ASN A 401 -21.51 13.57 -45.71
C ASN A 401 -20.44 12.89 -46.57
N THR A 402 -20.42 11.56 -46.59
CA THR A 402 -19.51 10.79 -47.44
C THR A 402 -19.77 11.09 -48.92
N TRP A 403 -21.03 11.11 -49.34
CA TRP A 403 -21.40 11.41 -50.73
C TRP A 403 -21.01 12.83 -51.14
N PHE A 404 -21.29 13.84 -50.31
CA PHE A 404 -20.86 15.22 -50.57
C PHE A 404 -19.34 15.36 -50.63
N SER A 405 -18.61 14.64 -49.78
CA SER A 405 -17.13 14.67 -49.79
C SER A 405 -16.54 14.10 -51.09
N LEU A 406 -17.14 13.03 -51.63
CA LEU A 406 -16.72 12.41 -52.89
C LEU A 406 -17.00 13.31 -54.08
N ILE A 407 -18.19 13.93 -54.11
CA ILE A 407 -18.58 14.88 -55.17
C ILE A 407 -17.62 16.08 -55.19
N LYS A 408 -17.30 16.64 -54.01
CA LYS A 408 -16.39 17.80 -53.89
C LYS A 408 -14.94 17.48 -54.24
N LYS A 409 -14.52 16.23 -54.08
CA LYS A 409 -13.19 15.77 -54.47
C LYS A 409 -13.06 15.60 -55.99
N ASN A 410 -14.13 15.14 -56.64
CA ASN A 410 -14.19 14.99 -58.10
C ASN A 410 -14.45 16.30 -58.86
N SER A 411 -14.72 17.42 -58.16
CA SER A 411 -14.91 18.74 -58.78
C SER A 411 -13.68 19.64 -58.73
N ASN A 412 -12.57 19.17 -58.13
CA ASN A 412 -11.29 19.87 -58.02
C ASN A 412 -10.14 19.18 -58.79
N ASP A 413 -10.44 18.07 -59.46
CA ASP A 413 -9.66 17.50 -60.56
C ASP A 413 -10.33 17.92 -61.88
#